data_AF-B8CB41-F1
#
_entry.id   AF-B8CB41-F1
#
_cell.length_a   1.000
_cell.length_b   1.000
_cell.length_c   1.000
_cell.angle_alpha   90.00
_cell.angle_beta   90.00
_cell.angle_gamma   90.00
#
_symmetry.space_group_name_H-M   'P 1'
#
loop_
_entity.id
_entity.type
_entity.pdbx_description
1 polymer ?
#
loop_
_entity_poly.entity_id
_entity_poly.type
_entity_poly.pdbx_seq_one_letter_code
_entity_poly.pdbx_strand_id
1 'polypeptide(L)' 'YSILGATPSMSKSEIKRLYITLAKQTHPDSSSYNPLTSQDQFNEIARAYSTLSDDKLRKKYD' A
#
# COMPACT_ATOMS: atom_id res chain seq x y z
N TYR A 1 3.29 1.98 7.68
CA TYR A 1 2.14 2.90 7.86
C TYR A 1 2.20 4.07 6.91
N SER A 2 3.20 4.97 7.00
CA SER A 2 3.30 6.17 6.14
C SER A 2 3.29 5.91 4.62
N ILE A 3 3.96 4.84 4.15
CA ILE A 3 4.04 4.49 2.72
C ILE A 3 2.67 4.19 2.11
N LEU A 4 1.84 3.45 2.83
CA LEU A 4 0.47 3.10 2.42
C LEU A 4 -0.54 4.19 2.80
N GLY A 5 -0.12 5.22 3.54
CA GLY A 5 -1.03 6.15 4.23
C GLY A 5 -1.92 5.46 5.27
N ALA A 6 -1.56 4.24 5.70
CA ALA A 6 -2.35 3.46 6.66
C ALA A 6 -1.99 3.85 8.08
N THR A 7 -2.95 3.77 9.01
CA THR A 7 -2.73 3.95 10.45
C THR A 7 -2.69 2.60 11.18
N PRO A 8 -2.02 2.49 12.34
CA PRO A 8 -1.99 1.26 13.14
C PRO A 8 -3.37 0.80 13.62
N SER A 9 -4.33 1.72 13.79
CA SER A 9 -5.73 1.38 14.07
C SER A 9 -6.48 0.78 12.88
N MET A 10 -5.98 0.89 11.64
CA MET A 10 -6.72 0.37 10.49
C MET A 10 -6.79 -1.16 10.49
N SER A 11 -7.97 -1.66 10.15
CA SER A 11 -8.19 -3.10 9.99
C SER A 11 -7.52 -3.62 8.72
N LYS A 12 -7.21 -4.92 8.65
CA LYS A 12 -6.65 -5.55 7.43
C LYS A 12 -7.51 -5.26 6.18
N SER A 13 -8.82 -5.23 6.37
CA SER A 13 -9.79 -4.90 5.31
C SER A 13 -9.61 -3.49 4.76
N GLU A 14 -9.30 -2.51 5.62
CA GLU A 14 -9.03 -1.12 5.21
C GLU A 14 -7.68 -1.00 4.51
N ILE A 15 -6.65 -1.66 5.04
CA ILE A 15 -5.32 -1.70 4.44
C ILE A 15 -5.38 -2.31 3.02
N LYS A 16 -6.18 -3.37 2.85
CA LYS A 16 -6.43 -3.97 1.53
C LYS A 16 -7.16 -3.00 0.58
N ARG A 17 -8.14 -2.24 1.08
CA ARG A 17 -8.82 -1.22 0.26
C ARG A 17 -7.86 -0.12 -0.18
N LEU A 18 -7.04 0.41 0.73
CA LEU A 18 -6.00 1.40 0.44
C LEU A 18 -5.02 0.89 -0.63
N TYR A 19 -4.52 -0.34 -0.47
CA TYR A 19 -3.66 -0.98 -1.46
C TYR A 19 -4.31 -1.02 -2.84
N ILE A 20 -5.58 -1.43 -2.95
CA ILE A 20 -6.29 -1.50 -4.23
C ILE A 20 -6.48 -0.11 -4.84
N THR A 21 -6.82 0.90 -4.02
CA THR A 21 -6.97 2.28 -4.48
C THR A 21 -5.65 2.83 -5.02
N LEU A 22 -4.55 2.65 -4.27
CA LEU A 22 -3.23 3.11 -4.67
C LEU A 22 -2.69 2.36 -5.88
N ALA A 23 -2.92 1.04 -5.97
CA ALA A 23 -2.58 0.23 -7.14
C ALA A 23 -3.30 0.72 -8.40
N LYS A 24 -4.57 1.14 -8.29
CA LYS A 24 -5.32 1.75 -9.40
C LYS A 24 -4.81 3.15 -9.78
N GLN A 25 -4.30 3.91 -8.81
CA GLN A 25 -3.71 5.24 -9.07
C GLN A 25 -2.32 5.15 -9.71
N THR A 26 -1.56 4.11 -9.36
CA THR A 26 -0.22 3.84 -9.92
C THR A 26 -0.26 2.99 -11.19
N HIS A 27 -1.44 2.57 -11.66
CA HIS A 27 -1.59 1.81 -12.89
C HIS A 27 -1.36 2.70 -14.13
N PRO A 28 -0.71 2.22 -15.20
CA PRO A 28 -0.47 2.99 -16.44
C PRO A 28 -1.72 3.48 -17.17
N ASP A 29 -2.87 2.92 -16.83
CA ASP A 29 -4.20 3.29 -17.36
C ASP A 29 -4.85 4.43 -16.54
N SER A 30 -4.22 4.84 -15.44
CA SER A 30 -4.72 5.93 -14.60
C SER A 30 -4.31 7.28 -15.18
N SER A 31 -5.23 8.23 -15.19
CA SER A 31 -4.99 9.62 -15.63
C SER A 31 -3.87 10.32 -14.83
N SER A 32 -3.55 9.81 -13.64
CA SER A 32 -2.49 10.31 -12.74
C SER A 32 -1.17 9.52 -12.83
N TYR A 33 -1.04 8.61 -13.79
CA TYR A 33 0.14 7.75 -13.92
C TYR A 33 1.37 8.57 -14.31
N ASN A 34 2.43 8.38 -13.54
CA ASN A 34 3.72 9.01 -13.82
C ASN A 34 4.81 7.94 -13.72
N PRO A 35 5.34 7.43 -14.85
CA PRO A 35 6.10 6.17 -14.89
C PRO A 35 7.34 6.15 -13.99
N LEU A 36 7.98 7.32 -13.79
CA LEU A 36 9.14 7.47 -12.91
C LEU A 36 8.81 7.29 -11.43
N THR A 37 7.64 7.73 -10.98
CA THR A 37 7.22 7.69 -9.58
C THR A 37 6.27 6.54 -9.28
N SER A 38 5.44 6.12 -10.24
CA SER A 38 4.45 5.06 -10.06
C SER A 38 5.09 3.68 -9.88
N GLN A 39 6.20 3.38 -10.54
CA GLN A 39 6.89 2.08 -10.39
C GLN A 39 7.48 1.91 -8.98
N ASP A 40 8.14 2.96 -8.48
CA ASP A 40 8.77 2.96 -7.16
C ASP A 40 7.72 2.95 -6.06
N GLN A 41 6.69 3.80 -6.19
CA GLN A 41 5.54 3.80 -5.29
C GLN A 41 4.82 2.45 -5.27
N PHE A 42 4.59 1.82 -6.42
CA PHE A 42 3.94 0.52 -6.46
C PHE A 42 4.75 -0.55 -5.69
N ASN A 43 6.07 -0.58 -5.88
CA ASN A 43 6.95 -1.47 -5.14
C ASN A 43 6.90 -1.21 -3.62
N GLU A 44 6.90 0.06 -3.22
CA GLU A 44 6.80 0.46 -1.82
C GLU A 44 5.46 0.06 -1.19
N ILE A 45 4.35 0.32 -1.90
CA ILE A 45 2.99 -0.05 -1.51
C ILE A 45 2.86 -1.57 -1.37
N ALA A 46 3.41 -2.33 -2.32
CA ALA A 46 3.39 -3.80 -2.29
C ALA A 46 4.18 -4.36 -1.11
N ARG A 47 5.39 -3.83 -0.83
CA ARG A 47 6.18 -4.23 0.35
C ARG A 47 5.44 -3.92 1.65
N ALA A 48 4.94 -2.70 1.79
CA ALA A 48 4.22 -2.28 2.99
C ALA A 48 2.95 -3.11 3.20
N TYR A 49 2.22 -3.44 2.13
CA TYR A 49 1.06 -4.33 2.20
C TYR A 49 1.45 -5.74 2.61
N SER A 50 2.53 -6.30 2.06
CA SER A 50 3.00 -7.63 2.43
C SER A 50 3.34 -7.74 3.93
N THR A 51 3.93 -6.70 4.51
CA THR A 51 4.23 -6.66 5.96
C THR A 51 2.96 -6.48 6.80
N LEU A 52 2.04 -5.64 6.37
CA LEU A 52 0.81 -5.32 7.13
C LEU A 52 -0.31 -6.37 6.96
N SER A 53 -0.28 -7.14 5.87
CA SER A 53 -1.22 -8.23 5.59
C SER A 53 -0.94 -9.44 6.47
N ASP A 54 0.31 -9.65 6.87
CA ASP A 54 0.70 -10.73 7.77
C ASP A 54 0.50 -10.29 9.22
N ASP A 55 -0.36 -11.00 9.95
CA ASP A 55 -0.69 -10.68 11.35
C ASP A 55 0.54 -10.75 12.26
N LYS A 56 1.45 -11.70 11.98
CA LYS A 56 2.67 -11.91 12.77
C LYS A 56 3.67 -10.80 12.54
N LEU A 57 3.84 -10.39 11.29
CA LEU A 57 4.73 -9.28 10.95
C LEU A 57 4.15 -7.97 11.48
N ARG A 58 2.85 -7.72 11.27
CA ARG A 58 2.17 -6.54 11.79
C ARG A 58 2.33 -6.41 13.30
N LYS A 59 2.08 -7.46 14.09
CA LYS A 59 2.31 -7.47 15.55
C LYS A 59 3.76 -7.24 15.98
N LYS A 60 4.72 -7.43 15.08
CA LYS A 60 6.14 -7.21 15.35
C LYS A 60 6.57 -5.75 15.13
N TYR A 61 5.75 -5.00 14.37
CA TYR A 61 5.95 -3.58 14.06
C TYR A 61 4.99 -2.66 14.80
N ASP A 62 3.86 -3.18 15.29
CA ASP A 62 2.95 -2.54 16.25
C ASP A 62 3.57 -2.56 17.66
#